data_AF-A0A1I7V4G9-F1
#
_entry.id   AF-A0A1I7V4G9-F1
#
_cell.length_a   1.000
_cell.length_b   1.000
_cell.length_c   1.000
_cell.angle_alpha   90.00
_cell.angle_beta   90.00
_cell.angle_gamma   90.00
#
_symmetry.space_group_name_H-M   'P 1'
#
loop_
_entity.id
_entity.type
_entity.pdbx_description
1 polymer ?
#
loop_
_entity_poly.entity_id
_entity_poly.type
_entity_poly.pdbx_seq_one_letter_code
_entity_poly.pdbx_strand_id
1 'polypeptide(L)'
;MSYPHHLSESEWNQFIEEKRFKIIERITPEILGNLNVEGSLYLQTTRENAKIPYDRHQWSHSQKGSIPRHQPAYKRMIIQGIITHSIRCTSVSNPEFKKDVLHLGNATYYHYFLAGNGVYREPEEDEIKKPRITGES
;
A
#
# COMPACT_ATOMS: atom_id res chain seq x y z
N MET A 1 9.12 -15.40 -7.07
CA MET A 1 9.19 -14.30 -8.04
C MET A 1 8.69 -13.05 -7.34
N SER A 2 9.56 -12.05 -7.16
CA SER A 2 9.29 -10.77 -6.48
C SER A 2 9.00 -9.73 -7.57
N TYR A 3 8.03 -8.83 -7.34
CA TYR A 3 7.55 -7.90 -8.35
C TYR A 3 7.81 -6.47 -7.84
N PRO A 4 8.97 -5.85 -8.17
CA PRO A 4 9.31 -4.51 -7.70
C PRO A 4 8.56 -3.40 -8.46
N HIS A 5 7.32 -3.68 -8.88
CA HIS A 5 6.48 -2.79 -9.67
C HIS A 5 5.02 -2.90 -9.25
N HIS A 6 4.25 -1.87 -9.60
CA HIS A 6 2.82 -1.88 -9.37
C HIS A 6 2.15 -2.97 -10.20
N LEU A 7 1.39 -3.86 -9.55
CA LEU A 7 0.79 -5.00 -10.24
C LEU A 7 -0.18 -4.54 -11.33
N SER A 8 -0.16 -5.27 -12.44
CA SER A 8 -1.15 -5.22 -13.52
C SER A 8 -2.44 -5.93 -13.11
N GLU A 9 -3.48 -5.75 -13.92
CA GLU A 9 -4.78 -6.41 -13.69
C GLU A 9 -4.67 -7.94 -13.71
N SER A 10 -3.88 -8.50 -14.64
CA SER A 10 -3.67 -9.95 -14.74
C SER A 10 -2.90 -10.49 -13.54
N GLU A 11 -1.87 -9.79 -13.08
CA GLU A 11 -1.09 -10.19 -11.90
C GLU A 11 -1.96 -10.14 -10.63
N TRP A 12 -2.79 -9.12 -10.46
CA TRP A 12 -3.76 -9.05 -9.36
C TRP A 12 -4.72 -10.24 -9.36
N ASN A 13 -5.36 -10.53 -10.49
CA ASN A 13 -6.28 -11.65 -10.62
C ASN A 13 -5.59 -12.99 -10.29
N GLN A 14 -4.42 -13.23 -10.90
CA GLN A 14 -3.64 -14.44 -10.66
C GLN A 14 -3.29 -14.61 -9.18
N PHE A 15 -2.77 -13.56 -8.53
CA PHE A 15 -2.28 -13.68 -7.15
C PHE A 15 -3.41 -13.90 -6.15
N ILE A 16 -4.60 -13.33 -6.42
CA ILE A 16 -5.79 -13.55 -5.61
C ILE A 16 -6.31 -14.98 -5.81
N GLU A 17 -6.40 -15.44 -7.05
CA GLU A 17 -6.87 -16.79 -7.39
C GLU A 17 -5.96 -17.88 -6.80
N GLU A 18 -4.65 -17.69 -6.92
CA GLU A 18 -3.62 -18.58 -6.37
C GLU A 18 -3.43 -18.42 -4.84
N LYS A 19 -4.20 -17.53 -4.18
CA LYS A 19 -4.14 -17.27 -2.73
C LYS A 19 -2.72 -16.91 -2.25
N ARG A 20 -2.00 -16.10 -3.02
CA ARG A 20 -0.60 -15.73 -2.72
C ARG A 20 -0.44 -14.67 -1.63
N PHE A 21 -1.54 -14.05 -1.20
CA PHE A 21 -1.51 -13.05 -0.15
C PHE A 21 -1.54 -13.69 1.23
N LYS A 22 -0.56 -13.35 2.08
CA LYS A 22 -0.52 -13.79 3.47
C LYS A 22 -1.59 -13.04 4.26
N ILE A 23 -2.51 -13.78 4.88
CA ILE A 23 -3.54 -13.21 5.75
C ILE A 23 -2.91 -12.78 7.07
N ILE A 24 -3.15 -11.53 7.47
CA ILE A 24 -2.67 -10.93 8.71
C ILE A 24 -3.77 -10.05 9.31
N GLU A 25 -3.70 -9.80 10.62
CA GLU A 25 -4.67 -8.94 11.29
C GLU A 25 -4.46 -7.45 10.95
N ARG A 26 -3.19 -7.01 10.96
CA ARG A 26 -2.82 -5.60 10.75
C ARG A 26 -1.42 -5.49 10.16
N ILE A 27 -1.16 -4.40 9.44
CA ILE A 27 0.20 -4.06 8.98
C ILE A 27 1.01 -3.55 10.18
N THR A 28 2.19 -4.12 10.41
CA THR A 28 3.11 -3.69 11.48
C THR A 28 4.49 -3.33 10.90
N PRO A 29 5.28 -2.51 11.61
CA PRO A 29 6.66 -2.22 11.20
C PRO A 29 7.53 -3.47 11.07
N GLU A 30 7.35 -4.44 11.96
CA GLU A 30 8.04 -5.73 11.91
C GLU A 30 7.75 -6.48 10.61
N ILE A 31 6.48 -6.52 10.18
CA ILE A 31 6.11 -7.14 8.90
C ILE A 31 6.78 -6.41 7.74
N LEU A 32 6.72 -5.07 7.72
CA LEU A 32 7.32 -4.25 6.66
C LEU A 32 8.84 -4.33 6.63
N GLY A 33 9.49 -4.56 7.78
CA GLY A 33 10.94 -4.77 7.88
C GLY A 33 11.45 -5.91 6.99
N ASN A 34 10.60 -6.90 6.71
CA ASN A 34 10.94 -8.01 5.80
C ASN A 34 11.13 -7.56 4.35
N LEU A 35 10.72 -6.35 3.96
CA LEU A 35 10.97 -5.82 2.61
C LEU A 35 12.46 -5.76 2.26
N ASN A 36 13.33 -5.52 3.24
CA ASN A 36 14.77 -5.47 3.01
C ASN A 36 15.38 -6.84 2.67
N VAL A 37 14.64 -7.93 2.91
CA VAL A 37 15.04 -9.30 2.57
C VAL A 37 14.28 -9.80 1.35
N GLU A 38 12.97 -9.59 1.31
CA GLU A 38 12.06 -10.17 0.31
C GLU A 38 11.87 -9.30 -0.94
N GLY A 39 12.13 -7.99 -0.83
CA GLY A 39 11.90 -6.97 -1.86
C GLY A 39 10.42 -6.65 -2.13
N SER A 40 9.51 -7.60 -1.91
CA SER A 40 8.06 -7.44 -2.05
C SER A 40 7.31 -8.25 -1.00
N LEU A 41 6.17 -7.73 -0.51
CA LEU A 41 5.25 -8.41 0.39
C LEU A 41 3.83 -8.38 -0.16
N TYR A 42 3.16 -9.53 -0.13
CA TYR A 42 1.76 -9.71 -0.55
C TYR A 42 0.93 -10.05 0.68
N LEU A 43 0.13 -9.09 1.15
CA LEU A 43 -0.58 -9.18 2.41
C LEU A 43 -2.09 -8.99 2.21
N GLN A 44 -2.89 -9.61 3.06
CA GLN A 44 -4.34 -9.46 3.07
C GLN A 44 -4.81 -9.19 4.51
N THR A 45 -5.66 -8.19 4.68
CA THR A 45 -6.40 -7.93 5.94
C THR A 45 -7.90 -7.99 5.70
N THR A 46 -8.68 -8.02 6.78
CA THR A 46 -10.08 -7.58 6.72
C THR A 46 -10.16 -6.13 6.26
N ARG A 47 -11.25 -5.79 5.58
CA ARG A 47 -11.45 -4.44 5.06
C ARG A 47 -11.72 -3.45 6.18
N GLU A 48 -10.93 -2.40 6.21
CA GLU A 48 -11.18 -1.21 7.02
C GLU A 48 -12.00 -0.18 6.22
N ASN A 49 -12.68 0.72 6.93
CA ASN A 49 -13.44 1.81 6.30
C ASN A 49 -12.55 2.92 5.70
N ALA A 50 -11.22 2.81 5.86
CA ALA A 50 -10.26 3.74 5.29
C ALA A 50 -9.90 3.39 3.84
N LYS A 51 -9.88 4.39 2.95
CA LYS A 51 -9.42 4.23 1.54
C LYS A 51 -7.96 3.80 1.44
N ILE A 52 -7.12 4.27 2.35
CA ILE A 52 -5.73 3.85 2.47
C ILE A 52 -5.56 3.52 3.94
N PRO A 53 -5.51 2.23 4.27
CA PRO A 53 -5.30 1.80 5.65
C PRO A 53 -4.00 2.33 6.24
N TYR A 54 -4.05 2.61 7.53
CA TYR A 54 -2.95 3.24 8.26
C TYR A 54 -1.83 2.24 8.52
N ASP A 55 -0.62 2.60 8.11
CA ASP A 55 0.60 1.80 8.26
C ASP A 55 1.80 2.66 8.70
N ARG A 56 1.51 3.78 9.39
CA ARG A 56 2.48 4.81 9.85
C ARG A 56 3.14 5.65 8.75
N HIS A 57 3.02 5.28 7.47
CA HIS A 57 3.69 6.00 6.38
C HIS A 57 2.83 7.11 5.79
N GLN A 58 3.51 8.14 5.28
CA GLN A 58 2.85 9.20 4.52
C GLN A 58 2.79 8.86 3.03
N TRP A 59 1.58 8.61 2.54
CA TRP A 59 1.32 8.31 1.12
C TRP A 59 0.79 9.53 0.33
N SER A 60 0.53 10.62 1.04
CA SER A 60 0.09 11.87 0.46
C SER A 60 0.65 13.05 1.25
N HIS A 61 1.06 14.08 0.53
CA HIS A 61 1.51 15.35 1.10
C HIS A 61 0.97 16.50 0.27
N SER A 62 0.43 17.51 0.95
CA SER A 62 0.00 18.76 0.34
C SER A 62 0.73 19.87 1.05
N GLN A 63 1.72 20.46 0.38
CA GLN A 63 2.39 21.66 0.87
C GLN A 63 1.74 22.88 0.20
N LYS A 64 1.66 24.00 0.92
CA LYS A 64 1.27 25.29 0.32
C LYS A 64 2.44 25.80 -0.54
N GLY A 65 2.18 26.23 -1.77
CA GLY A 65 3.18 26.82 -2.67
C GLY A 65 3.24 26.15 -4.04
N SER A 66 4.38 26.30 -4.72
CA SER A 66 4.64 25.83 -6.10
C SER A 66 5.18 24.40 -6.19
N ILE A 67 5.36 23.71 -5.08
CA ILE A 67 5.88 22.33 -5.07
C ILE A 67 4.76 21.35 -5.46
N PRO A 68 5.02 20.36 -6.34
CA PRO A 68 4.03 19.39 -6.75
C PRO A 68 3.43 18.63 -5.57
N ARG A 69 2.10 18.49 -5.59
CA ARG A 69 1.35 17.71 -4.60
C ARG A 69 1.70 16.22 -4.74
N HIS A 70 2.11 15.59 -3.66
CA HIS A 70 2.29 14.13 -3.62
C HIS A 70 0.95 13.46 -3.32
N GLN A 71 0.41 12.67 -4.25
CA GLN A 71 -0.87 11.98 -4.09
C GLN A 71 -0.82 10.55 -4.63
N PRO A 72 -1.57 9.63 -4.02
CA PRO A 72 -1.83 8.31 -4.59
C PRO A 72 -2.49 8.41 -5.97
N ALA A 73 -2.11 7.50 -6.86
CA ALA A 73 -2.74 7.34 -8.16
C ALA A 73 -3.79 6.23 -8.12
N TYR A 74 -4.96 6.46 -8.71
CA TYR A 74 -6.04 5.47 -8.78
C TYR A 74 -6.07 4.88 -10.18
N LYS A 75 -5.78 3.58 -10.30
CA LYS A 75 -5.85 2.86 -11.58
C LYS A 75 -7.07 1.96 -11.60
N ARG A 76 -8.02 2.25 -12.50
CA ARG A 76 -9.20 1.40 -12.75
C ARG A 76 -8.75 0.02 -13.24
N MET A 77 -9.38 -1.02 -12.71
CA MET A 77 -9.13 -2.43 -13.03
C MET A 77 -10.42 -3.25 -12.97
N ILE A 78 -10.42 -4.40 -13.61
CA ILE A 78 -11.45 -5.45 -13.50
C ILE A 78 -10.84 -6.66 -12.81
N ILE A 79 -11.22 -6.88 -11.56
CA ILE A 79 -10.72 -7.99 -10.73
C ILE A 79 -11.88 -8.94 -10.48
N GLN A 80 -11.75 -10.19 -10.92
CA GLN A 80 -12.79 -11.23 -10.81
C GLN A 80 -14.15 -10.75 -11.34
N GLY A 81 -14.14 -10.00 -12.46
CA GLY A 81 -15.35 -9.42 -13.07
C GLY A 81 -15.88 -8.15 -12.40
N ILE A 82 -15.29 -7.69 -11.29
CA ILE A 82 -15.72 -6.50 -10.56
C ILE A 82 -14.83 -5.31 -10.93
N ILE A 83 -15.45 -4.19 -11.32
CA ILE A 83 -14.74 -2.93 -11.55
C ILE A 83 -14.31 -2.35 -10.20
N THR A 84 -13.01 -2.16 -10.04
CA THR A 84 -12.38 -1.58 -8.83
C THR A 84 -11.22 -0.67 -9.21
N HIS A 85 -10.54 -0.11 -8.21
CA HIS A 85 -9.35 0.72 -8.41
C HIS A 85 -8.21 0.21 -7.53
N SER A 86 -7.05 -0.04 -8.15
CA SER A 86 -5.79 -0.16 -7.42
C SER A 86 -5.32 1.24 -7.02
N ILE A 87 -5.06 1.43 -5.73
CA ILE A 87 -4.56 2.68 -5.15
C ILE A 87 -3.05 2.55 -5.02
N ARG A 88 -2.35 3.25 -5.91
CA ARG A 88 -0.89 3.19 -6.06
C ARG A 88 -0.26 4.32 -5.27
N CYS A 89 0.57 3.97 -4.31
CA CYS A 89 1.19 4.90 -3.39
C CYS A 89 2.71 4.81 -3.51
N THR A 90 3.37 5.95 -3.37
CA THR A 90 4.82 6.08 -3.15
C THR A 90 5.00 6.79 -1.81
N SER A 91 5.95 6.37 -0.97
CA SER A 91 6.17 7.06 0.29
C SER A 91 6.73 8.47 0.04
N VAL A 92 6.30 9.44 0.84
CA VAL A 92 6.78 10.82 0.75
C VAL A 92 8.24 10.92 1.20
N SER A 93 8.63 10.20 2.26
CA SER A 93 10.00 10.20 2.78
C SER A 93 10.92 9.20 2.09
N ASN A 94 10.37 8.26 1.31
CA ASN A 94 11.13 7.23 0.60
C ASN A 94 10.53 6.92 -0.78
N PRO A 95 11.06 7.52 -1.87
CA PRO A 95 10.54 7.31 -3.23
C PRO A 95 10.65 5.88 -3.76
N GLU A 96 11.52 5.07 -3.18
CA GLU A 96 11.71 3.67 -3.56
C GLU A 96 10.69 2.76 -2.87
N PHE A 97 10.17 3.17 -1.71
CA PHE A 97 9.14 2.43 -0.99
C PHE A 97 7.75 2.74 -1.54
N LYS A 98 7.09 1.69 -2.07
CA LYS A 98 5.80 1.81 -2.75
C LYS A 98 4.82 0.77 -2.24
N LYS A 99 3.54 1.07 -2.40
CA LYS A 99 2.47 0.08 -2.20
C LYS A 99 1.36 0.20 -3.21
N ASP A 100 0.72 -0.93 -3.50
CA ASP A 100 -0.62 -0.98 -4.06
C ASP A 100 -1.61 -1.46 -3.02
N VAL A 101 -2.79 -0.84 -3.01
CA VAL A 101 -3.93 -1.27 -2.20
C VAL A 101 -5.10 -1.59 -3.13
N LEU A 102 -5.75 -2.72 -2.89
CA LEU A 102 -6.96 -3.14 -3.60
C LEU A 102 -8.01 -3.56 -2.58
N HIS A 103 -9.20 -2.96 -2.65
CA HIS A 103 -10.35 -3.40 -1.85
C HIS A 103 -11.26 -4.27 -2.71
N LEU A 104 -11.62 -5.45 -2.20
CA LEU A 104 -12.53 -6.38 -2.86
C LEU A 104 -13.40 -7.07 -1.81
N GLY A 105 -14.72 -6.85 -1.87
CA GLY A 105 -15.64 -7.32 -0.84
C GLY A 105 -15.24 -6.84 0.56
N ASN A 106 -15.04 -7.80 1.47
CA ASN A 106 -14.64 -7.61 2.87
C ASN A 106 -13.13 -7.76 3.10
N ALA A 107 -12.31 -7.80 2.04
CA ALA A 107 -10.86 -7.90 2.13
C ALA A 107 -10.18 -6.64 1.60
N THR A 108 -9.01 -6.34 2.17
CA THR A 108 -8.04 -5.41 1.60
C THR A 108 -6.75 -6.14 1.31
N TYR A 109 -6.30 -6.04 0.07
CA TYR A 109 -5.05 -6.62 -0.39
C TYR A 109 -3.99 -5.53 -0.52
N TYR A 110 -2.78 -5.87 -0.11
CA TYR A 110 -1.62 -5.00 -0.17
C TYR A 110 -0.52 -5.69 -0.94
N HIS A 111 0.12 -4.93 -1.81
CA HIS A 111 1.40 -5.28 -2.37
C HIS A 111 2.38 -4.17 -2.01
N TYR A 112 3.26 -4.43 -1.05
CA TYR A 112 4.35 -3.53 -0.68
C TYR A 112 5.61 -3.95 -1.42
N PHE A 113 6.40 -3.00 -1.92
CA PHE A 113 7.63 -3.32 -2.62
C PHE A 113 8.65 -2.18 -2.59
N LEU A 114 9.91 -2.55 -2.80
CA LEU A 114 11.03 -1.63 -3.01
C LEU A 114 11.36 -1.57 -4.50
N ALA A 115 11.36 -0.37 -5.07
CA ALA A 115 11.76 -0.13 -6.46
C ALA A 115 13.29 0.02 -6.55
N GLY A 116 13.89 -0.64 -7.54
CA GLY A 116 15.35 -0.58 -7.74
C GLY A 116 16.13 -1.18 -6.56
N ASN A 117 17.17 -0.47 -6.11
CA ASN A 117 18.01 -0.88 -4.97
C ASN A 117 17.62 -0.19 -3.66
N GLY A 118 16.35 0.22 -3.54
CA GLY A 118 15.88 0.94 -2.37
C GLY A 118 15.95 0.12 -1.08
N VAL A 119 15.95 0.82 0.06
CA VAL A 119 15.98 0.21 1.39
C VAL A 119 14.78 0.72 2.18
N TYR A 120 13.99 -0.19 2.73
CA TYR A 120 12.92 0.15 3.64
C TYR A 120 13.48 0.67 4.96
N ARG A 121 12.91 1.78 5.43
CA ARG A 121 13.16 2.38 6.73
C ARG A 121 11.83 2.75 7.34
N GLU A 122 11.67 2.45 8.61
CA GLU A 122 10.52 2.92 9.37
C GLU A 122 10.57 4.45 9.51
N PRO A 123 9.44 5.17 9.40
CA PRO A 123 9.40 6.61 9.61
C PRO A 123 9.74 6.96 11.06
N GLU A 124 10.50 8.04 11.24
CA GLU A 124 10.75 8.64 12.55
C GLU A 124 9.45 9.22 13.15
N GLU A 125 9.40 9.45 14.47
CA GLU A 125 8.15 9.85 15.13
C GLU A 125 7.55 11.15 14.60
N ASP A 126 8.39 12.09 14.18
CA ASP A 126 8.01 13.37 13.58
C ASP A 126 7.50 13.24 12.13
N GLU A 127 7.84 12.14 11.46
CA GLU A 127 7.35 11.81 10.11
C GLU A 127 6.00 11.08 10.13
N ILE A 128 5.54 10.60 11.29
CA ILE A 128 4.29 9.85 11.38
C ILE A 128 3.11 10.82 11.42
N LYS A 129 2.27 10.78 10.39
CA LYS A 129 0.95 11.42 10.46
C LYS A 129 0.06 10.64 11.41
N LYS A 130 -0.33 11.27 12.52
CA LYS A 130 -1.39 10.73 13.39
C LYS A 130 -2.63 10.41 12.53
N PRO A 131 -3.24 9.21 12.69
CA PRO A 131 -4.47 8.91 11.98
C PRO A 131 -5.51 9.98 12.29
N ARG A 132 -6.27 10.41 11.28
CA ARG A 132 -7.41 11.31 11.52
C ARG A 132 -8.37 10.55 12.42
N ILE A 133 -8.49 10.99 13.67
CA ILE A 133 -9.57 10.56 14.55
C ILE A 133 -10.85 11.08 13.90
N THR A 134 -11.57 10.22 13.17
CA THR A 134 -12.97 10.48 12.88
C THR A 134 -13.69 10.29 14.20
N GLY A 135 -13.97 11.40 14.89
CA GLY A 135 -14.78 11.36 16.10
C GLY A 135 -16.10 10.71 15.79
N GLU A 136 -16.40 9.61 16.47
CA GLU A 136 -17.78 9.20 16.67
C GLU A 136 -18.40 10.29 17.54
N SER A 137 -19.27 11.09 16.91
CA SER A 137 -20.18 12.02 17.58
C SER A 137 -21.56 11.41 17.53
#